data_AF-X1V4U8-F1
#
_entry.id   AF-X1V4U8-F1
#
_cell.length_a   1.000
_cell.length_b   1.000
_cell.length_c   1.000
_cell.angle_alpha   90.00
_cell.angle_beta   90.00
_cell.angle_gamma   90.00
#
_symmetry.space_group_name_H-M   'P 1'
#
loop_
_entity.id
_entity.type
_entity.pdbx_description
1 polymer ?
#
loop_
_entity_poly.entity_id
_entity_poly.type
_entity_poly.pdbx_seq_one_letter_code
_entity_poly.pdbx_strand_id
1 'polypeptide(L)'
;MNAGGVTQRIFDFAKVFIGHIWGGLGQANVVASMVFSGMSGAAVADAAGLGLIEIKAMTDNGYDRKFSAAITAASSTIGPVIPPSIPFVIYGSLTGVSVGKLFVAGFAPGVLMGLAMMVAVFFISRRRNYPRSERAPLKDLVVSFRKASLSLGTVVIIIGGILGGIFTPTEASVVAVLYALFLTMVVYREVKLKDLPGVFWRTLKD
;
A
#
# COMPACT_ATOMS: atom_id res chain seq x y z
N MET A 1 -7.13 7.88 -4.25
CA MET A 1 -5.70 7.50 -4.09
C MET A 1 -5.03 7.19 -5.43
N ASN A 2 -5.53 6.25 -6.24
CA ASN A 2 -4.93 5.93 -7.55
C ASN A 2 -4.94 7.10 -8.55
N ALA A 3 -6.09 7.76 -8.69
CA ALA A 3 -6.26 8.90 -9.61
C ALA A 3 -5.43 10.13 -9.22
N GLY A 4 -4.92 10.19 -7.98
CA GLY A 4 -4.09 11.30 -7.49
C GLY A 4 -2.68 10.87 -7.10
N GLY A 5 -2.19 9.77 -7.71
CA GLY A 5 -0.76 9.42 -7.74
C GLY A 5 -0.13 9.06 -6.40
N VAL A 6 -0.94 8.87 -5.36
CA VAL A 6 -0.51 8.42 -4.02
C VAL A 6 0.13 7.03 -4.13
N THR A 7 -0.57 6.12 -4.82
CA THR A 7 -0.16 4.73 -5.02
C THR A 7 1.17 4.63 -5.78
N GLN A 8 1.35 5.45 -6.82
CA GLN A 8 2.59 5.52 -7.60
C GLN A 8 3.77 5.98 -6.73
N ARG A 9 3.59 7.02 -5.91
CA ARG A 9 4.65 7.54 -5.03
C ARG A 9 5.10 6.52 -3.99
N ILE A 10 4.16 5.73 -3.45
CA ILE A 10 4.48 4.66 -2.49
C ILE A 10 5.26 3.54 -3.18
N PHE A 11 4.82 3.11 -4.37
CA PHE A 11 5.54 2.11 -5.13
C PHE A 11 6.96 2.57 -5.52
N ASP A 12 7.10 3.81 -5.98
CA ASP A 12 8.40 4.40 -6.32
C ASP A 12 9.33 4.48 -5.10
N PHE A 13 8.78 4.81 -3.92
CA PHE A 13 9.53 4.77 -2.66
C PHE A 13 9.97 3.36 -2.29
N ALA A 14 9.06 2.38 -2.34
CA ALA A 14 9.40 0.99 -2.08
C ALA A 14 10.49 0.48 -3.03
N LYS A 15 10.38 0.80 -4.34
CA LYS A 15 11.38 0.46 -5.35
C LYS A 15 12.76 1.04 -5.03
N VAL A 16 12.84 2.32 -4.66
CA VAL A 16 14.12 2.94 -4.29
C VAL A 16 14.69 2.35 -3.00
N PHE A 17 13.83 1.97 -2.04
CA PHE A 17 14.23 1.41 -0.76
C PHE A 17 14.79 -0.02 -0.87
N ILE A 18 14.11 -0.92 -1.59
CA ILE A 18 14.40 -2.36 -1.58
C ILE A 18 14.79 -2.95 -2.97
N GLY A 19 14.74 -2.14 -4.03
CA GLY A 19 14.93 -2.59 -5.42
C GLY A 19 16.32 -3.14 -5.78
N HIS A 20 17.30 -2.95 -4.90
CA HIS A 20 18.67 -3.44 -5.09
C HIS A 20 18.88 -4.91 -4.71
N ILE A 21 17.88 -5.54 -4.12
CA ILE A 21 17.91 -6.96 -3.71
C ILE A 21 17.54 -7.86 -4.91
N TRP A 22 17.85 -9.16 -4.83
CA TRP A 22 17.33 -10.16 -5.78
C TRP A 22 15.80 -10.07 -5.88
N GLY A 23 15.29 -9.90 -7.10
CA GLY A 23 13.86 -9.72 -7.31
C GLY A 23 13.35 -8.34 -6.89
N GLY A 24 14.18 -7.29 -7.00
CA GLY A 24 13.93 -5.97 -6.43
C GLY A 24 12.53 -5.38 -6.67
N LEU A 25 11.95 -5.57 -7.85
CA LEU A 25 10.57 -5.11 -8.12
C LEU A 25 9.51 -5.99 -7.44
N GLY A 26 9.74 -7.29 -7.32
CA GLY A 26 8.89 -8.17 -6.52
C GLY A 26 8.99 -7.88 -5.02
N GLN A 27 10.17 -7.49 -4.54
CA GLN A 27 10.35 -7.04 -3.15
C GLN A 27 9.63 -5.70 -2.93
N ALA A 28 9.75 -4.78 -3.88
CA ALA A 28 9.07 -3.49 -3.84
C ALA A 28 7.55 -3.65 -3.85
N ASN A 29 7.03 -4.62 -4.60
CA ASN A 29 5.61 -4.99 -4.60
C ASN A 29 5.13 -5.41 -3.20
N VAL A 30 5.83 -6.35 -2.55
CA VAL A 30 5.45 -6.78 -1.19
C VAL A 30 5.51 -5.61 -0.21
N VAL A 31 6.58 -4.81 -0.24
CA VAL A 31 6.73 -3.65 0.66
C VAL A 31 5.67 -2.57 0.40
N ALA A 32 5.42 -2.24 -0.87
CA ALA A 32 4.38 -1.28 -1.25
C ALA A 32 3.00 -1.77 -0.81
N SER A 33 2.70 -3.05 -1.00
CA SER A 33 1.45 -3.69 -0.56
C SER A 33 1.29 -3.65 0.96
N MET A 34 2.34 -3.92 1.73
CA MET A 34 2.28 -3.80 3.20
C MET A 34 1.96 -2.38 3.66
N VAL A 35 2.54 -1.38 3.01
CA VAL A 35 2.30 0.04 3.32
C VAL A 35 0.91 0.48 2.88
N PHE A 36 0.49 0.08 1.68
CA PHE A 36 -0.79 0.46 1.09
C PHE A 36 -1.98 -0.27 1.74
N SER A 37 -1.77 -1.50 2.21
CA SER A 37 -2.70 -2.24 3.07
C SER A 37 -3.08 -1.44 4.30
N GLY A 38 -2.13 -0.72 4.92
CA GLY A 38 -2.40 0.21 6.02
C GLY A 38 -3.17 1.48 5.62
N MET A 39 -3.61 1.61 4.37
CA MET A 39 -4.53 2.67 3.95
C MET A 39 -5.84 2.12 3.42
N SER A 40 -5.78 0.99 2.71
CA SER A 40 -6.97 0.38 2.09
C SER A 40 -7.73 -0.55 3.05
N GLY A 41 -7.02 -1.26 3.93
CA GLY A 41 -7.53 -2.34 4.77
C GLY A 41 -8.23 -3.48 4.02
N ALA A 42 -8.04 -3.60 2.69
CA ALA A 42 -8.77 -4.52 1.83
C ALA A 42 -7.92 -5.09 0.70
N ALA A 43 -7.91 -6.43 0.58
CA ALA A 43 -7.18 -7.13 -0.47
C ALA A 43 -7.64 -6.77 -1.89
N VAL A 44 -8.96 -6.58 -2.09
CA VAL A 44 -9.51 -6.22 -3.41
C VAL A 44 -9.06 -4.83 -3.83
N ALA A 45 -9.02 -3.87 -2.90
CA ALA A 45 -8.56 -2.52 -3.15
C ALA A 45 -7.05 -2.47 -3.47
N ASP A 46 -6.24 -3.28 -2.77
CA ASP A 46 -4.80 -3.41 -3.04
C ASP A 46 -4.55 -3.96 -4.45
N ALA A 47 -5.22 -5.06 -4.80
CA ALA A 47 -5.08 -5.70 -6.10
C ALA A 47 -5.56 -4.80 -7.25
N ALA A 48 -6.70 -4.14 -7.09
CA ALA A 48 -7.26 -3.27 -8.12
C ALA A 48 -6.48 -1.96 -8.28
N GLY A 49 -5.95 -1.41 -7.17
CA GLY A 49 -5.27 -0.13 -7.18
C GLY A 49 -3.77 -0.21 -7.43
N LEU A 50 -3.06 -0.76 -6.45
CA LEU A 50 -1.61 -0.87 -6.48
C LEU A 50 -1.17 -1.98 -7.45
N GLY A 51 -1.91 -3.09 -7.48
CA GLY A 51 -1.56 -4.26 -8.28
C GLY A 51 -1.42 -3.99 -9.78
N LEU A 52 -2.25 -3.14 -10.37
CA LEU A 52 -2.12 -2.77 -11.80
C LEU A 52 -0.78 -2.06 -12.10
N ILE A 53 -0.35 -1.17 -11.20
CA ILE A 53 0.91 -0.43 -11.32
C ILE A 53 2.08 -1.40 -11.15
N GLU A 54 2.03 -2.26 -10.14
CA GLU A 54 3.07 -3.24 -9.85
C GLU A 54 3.25 -4.25 -10.97
N ILE A 55 2.15 -4.87 -11.44
CA ILE A 55 2.19 -5.87 -12.50
C ILE A 55 2.79 -5.26 -13.76
N LYS A 56 2.34 -4.07 -14.15
CA LYS A 56 2.88 -3.36 -15.32
C LYS A 56 4.36 -3.05 -15.13
N ALA A 57 4.76 -2.50 -13.98
CA ALA A 57 6.15 -2.17 -13.72
C ALA A 57 7.05 -3.42 -13.76
N MET A 58 6.61 -4.54 -13.20
CA MET A 58 7.34 -5.80 -13.24
C MET A 58 7.45 -6.34 -14.67
N THR A 59 6.35 -6.38 -15.44
CA THR A 59 6.39 -6.89 -16.82
C THR A 59 7.24 -6.02 -17.74
N ASP A 60 7.17 -4.70 -17.59
CA ASP A 60 7.97 -3.74 -18.38
C ASP A 60 9.48 -3.88 -18.09
N ASN A 61 9.83 -4.45 -16.93
CA ASN A 61 11.20 -4.73 -16.52
C ASN A 61 11.55 -6.23 -16.62
N GLY A 62 10.88 -6.99 -17.49
CA GLY A 62 11.29 -8.36 -17.83
C GLY A 62 10.92 -9.44 -16.82
N TYR A 63 9.98 -9.19 -15.90
CA TYR A 63 9.41 -10.24 -15.06
C TYR A 63 8.29 -10.97 -15.80
N ASP A 64 8.16 -12.28 -15.57
CA ASP A 64 7.07 -13.06 -16.14
C ASP A 64 5.71 -12.53 -15.66
N ARG A 65 4.77 -12.29 -16.58
CA ARG A 65 3.41 -11.83 -16.25
C ARG A 65 2.70 -12.73 -15.24
N LYS A 66 2.91 -14.05 -15.33
CA LYS A 66 2.35 -15.02 -14.37
C LYS A 66 2.92 -14.82 -12.96
N PHE A 67 4.22 -14.54 -12.85
CA PHE A 67 4.85 -14.29 -11.56
C PHE A 67 4.40 -12.95 -10.99
N SER A 68 4.38 -11.89 -11.80
CA SER A 68 3.92 -10.56 -11.40
C SER A 68 2.49 -10.59 -10.87
N ALA A 69 1.57 -11.28 -11.57
CA ALA A 69 0.20 -11.44 -11.11
C ALA A 69 0.10 -12.28 -9.82
N ALA A 70 0.88 -13.37 -9.73
CA ALA A 70 0.86 -14.23 -8.55
C ALA A 70 1.37 -13.52 -7.29
N ILE A 71 2.47 -12.76 -7.39
CA ILE A 71 3.00 -12.03 -6.24
C ILE A 71 2.08 -10.90 -5.82
N THR A 72 1.53 -10.11 -6.74
CA THR A 72 0.53 -9.07 -6.44
C THR A 72 -0.71 -9.67 -5.77
N ALA A 73 -1.22 -10.80 -6.29
CA ALA A 73 -2.38 -11.46 -5.68
C ALA A 73 -2.07 -11.94 -4.26
N ALA A 74 -0.88 -12.52 -4.04
CA ALA A 74 -0.44 -12.96 -2.73
C ALA A 74 -0.22 -11.78 -1.76
N SER A 75 0.50 -10.75 -2.16
CA SER A 75 0.81 -9.58 -1.32
C SER A 75 -0.44 -8.79 -0.96
N SER A 76 -1.45 -8.74 -1.85
CA SER A 76 -2.74 -8.12 -1.55
C SER A 76 -3.49 -8.80 -0.39
N THR A 77 -3.22 -10.09 -0.10
CA THR A 77 -3.82 -10.77 1.06
C THR A 77 -3.30 -10.26 2.41
N ILE A 78 -2.26 -9.44 2.40
CA ILE A 78 -1.78 -8.71 3.59
C ILE A 78 -2.78 -7.61 3.98
N GLY A 79 -3.52 -7.05 3.00
CA GLY A 79 -4.57 -6.02 3.13
C GLY A 79 -5.44 -6.16 4.40
N PRO A 80 -6.12 -7.30 4.56
CA PRO A 80 -6.96 -7.63 5.73
C PRO A 80 -6.23 -7.80 7.07
N VAL A 81 -4.90 -7.91 7.08
CA VAL A 81 -4.11 -8.29 8.27
C VAL A 81 -3.30 -7.13 8.81
N ILE A 82 -2.61 -6.38 7.94
CA ILE A 82 -1.86 -5.19 8.39
C ILE A 82 -2.85 -4.06 8.69
N PRO A 83 -2.75 -3.43 9.87
CA PRO A 83 -3.65 -2.35 10.24
C PRO A 83 -3.38 -1.05 9.49
N PRO A 84 -4.40 -0.18 9.35
CA PRO A 84 -5.84 -0.41 9.54
C PRO A 84 -6.42 -1.49 8.62
N SER A 85 -7.33 -2.32 9.16
CA SER A 85 -7.94 -3.46 8.45
C SER A 85 -9.47 -3.41 8.56
N ILE A 86 -10.15 -3.52 7.42
CA ILE A 86 -11.63 -3.50 7.36
C ILE A 86 -12.22 -4.68 8.16
N PRO A 87 -11.72 -5.93 8.02
CA PRO A 87 -12.21 -7.04 8.84
C PRO A 87 -12.08 -6.83 10.34
N PHE A 88 -11.00 -6.20 10.82
CA PHE A 88 -10.86 -5.89 12.24
C PHE A 88 -11.87 -4.84 12.71
N VAL A 89 -12.18 -3.84 11.88
CA VAL A 89 -13.23 -2.84 12.20
C VAL A 89 -14.59 -3.53 12.29
N ILE A 90 -14.94 -4.38 11.32
CA ILE A 90 -16.19 -5.14 11.32
C ILE A 90 -16.27 -6.05 12.55
N TYR A 91 -15.22 -6.83 12.79
CA TYR A 91 -15.17 -7.74 13.94
C TYR A 91 -15.29 -6.98 15.27
N GLY A 92 -14.56 -5.89 15.44
CA GLY A 92 -14.64 -5.07 16.64
C GLY A 92 -16.02 -4.43 16.83
N SER A 93 -16.66 -3.99 15.74
CA SER A 93 -18.04 -3.46 15.77
C SER A 93 -19.08 -4.51 16.16
N LEU A 94 -18.89 -5.77 15.76
CA LEU A 94 -19.85 -6.86 16.05
C LEU A 94 -19.66 -7.46 17.44
N THR A 95 -18.41 -7.55 17.90
CA THR A 95 -18.05 -8.26 19.14
C THR A 95 -17.79 -7.33 20.33
N GLY A 96 -17.69 -6.02 20.10
CA GLY A 96 -17.29 -5.04 21.10
C GLY A 96 -15.79 -5.08 21.45
N VAL A 97 -14.99 -5.92 20.78
CA VAL A 97 -13.54 -5.94 20.94
C VAL A 97 -12.95 -4.64 20.42
N SER A 98 -12.03 -4.05 21.18
CA SER A 98 -11.35 -2.81 20.79
C SER A 98 -10.61 -2.97 19.46
N VAL A 99 -11.00 -2.16 18.47
CA VAL A 99 -10.35 -2.11 17.15
C VAL A 99 -8.87 -1.71 17.27
N GLY A 100 -8.53 -0.80 18.17
CA GLY A 100 -7.14 -0.44 18.44
C GLY A 100 -6.30 -1.63 18.91
N LYS A 101 -6.85 -2.50 19.77
CA LYS A 101 -6.16 -3.73 20.19
C LYS A 101 -5.99 -4.72 19.05
N LEU A 102 -7.02 -4.88 18.21
CA LEU A 102 -6.95 -5.72 17.00
C LEU A 102 -5.89 -5.21 16.03
N PHE A 103 -5.77 -3.89 15.88
CA PHE A 103 -4.73 -3.28 15.06
C PHE A 103 -3.34 -3.63 15.59
N VAL A 104 -3.07 -3.39 16.88
CA VAL A 104 -1.77 -3.77 17.48
C VAL A 104 -1.50 -5.27 17.32
N ALA A 105 -2.52 -6.12 17.51
CA ALA A 105 -2.39 -7.57 17.37
C ALA A 105 -2.12 -8.03 15.93
N GLY A 106 -2.70 -7.35 14.93
CA GLY A 106 -2.53 -7.69 13.52
C GLY A 106 -1.19 -7.28 12.91
N PHE A 107 -0.47 -6.34 13.54
CA PHE A 107 0.82 -5.86 13.01
C PHE A 107 1.86 -6.98 12.90
N ALA A 108 2.06 -7.76 13.96
CA ALA A 108 3.03 -8.85 13.98
C ALA A 108 2.75 -9.93 12.91
N PRO A 109 1.55 -10.53 12.80
CA PRO A 109 1.26 -11.52 11.76
C PRO A 109 1.35 -10.92 10.35
N GLY A 110 0.93 -9.66 10.16
CA GLY A 110 1.02 -8.99 8.87
C GLY A 110 2.48 -8.79 8.40
N VAL A 111 3.36 -8.37 9.31
CA VAL A 111 4.80 -8.27 9.03
C VAL A 111 5.41 -9.65 8.73
N LEU A 112 5.03 -10.69 9.47
CA LEU A 112 5.51 -12.05 9.22
C LEU A 112 5.06 -12.57 7.84
N MET A 113 3.82 -12.30 7.43
CA MET A 113 3.33 -12.63 6.09
C MET A 113 4.14 -11.93 5.00
N GLY A 114 4.38 -10.62 5.17
CA GLY A 114 5.21 -9.84 4.27
C GLY A 114 6.63 -10.41 4.15
N LEU A 115 7.30 -10.66 5.28
CA LEU A 115 8.64 -11.25 5.30
C LEU A 115 8.68 -12.63 4.64
N ALA A 116 7.68 -13.49 4.89
CA ALA A 116 7.60 -14.80 4.25
C ALA A 116 7.48 -14.68 2.71
N MET A 117 6.68 -13.73 2.22
CA MET A 117 6.59 -13.45 0.78
C MET A 117 7.89 -12.87 0.23
N MET A 118 8.55 -11.96 0.94
CA MET A 118 9.86 -11.43 0.54
C MET A 118 10.91 -12.54 0.40
N VAL A 119 10.92 -13.50 1.32
CA VAL A 119 11.78 -14.68 1.25
C VAL A 119 11.45 -15.53 0.01
N ALA A 120 10.17 -15.80 -0.26
CA ALA A 120 9.75 -16.53 -1.45
C ALA A 120 10.16 -15.81 -2.75
N VAL A 121 9.96 -14.48 -2.83
CA VAL A 121 10.38 -13.65 -3.96
C VAL A 121 11.88 -13.75 -4.17
N PHE A 122 12.69 -13.71 -3.09
CA PHE A 122 14.15 -13.81 -3.19
C PHE A 122 14.57 -15.14 -3.84
N PHE A 123 14.04 -16.27 -3.37
CA PHE A 123 14.40 -17.58 -3.91
C PHE A 123 13.93 -17.78 -5.35
N ILE A 124 12.68 -17.40 -5.66
CA ILE A 124 12.13 -17.54 -7.02
C ILE A 124 12.87 -16.63 -8.00
N SER A 125 13.13 -15.37 -7.61
CA SER A 125 13.81 -14.41 -8.47
C SER A 125 15.26 -14.80 -8.74
N ARG A 126 15.94 -15.40 -7.75
CA ARG A 126 17.28 -15.97 -7.95
C ARG A 126 17.24 -17.18 -8.89
N ARG A 127 16.24 -18.06 -8.77
CA ARG A 127 16.11 -19.23 -9.64
C ARG A 127 15.76 -18.87 -11.08
N ARG A 128 14.98 -17.81 -11.28
CA ARG A 128 14.52 -17.35 -12.60
C ARG A 128 15.38 -16.25 -13.21
N ASN A 129 16.46 -15.84 -12.53
CA ASN A 129 17.37 -14.78 -12.96
C ASN A 129 16.65 -13.47 -13.35
N TYR A 130 15.68 -13.04 -12.53
CA TYR A 130 15.02 -11.75 -12.77
C TYR A 130 16.00 -10.57 -12.58
N PRO A 131 15.80 -9.47 -13.34
CA PRO A 131 16.69 -8.34 -13.31
C PRO A 131 16.68 -7.63 -11.96
N ARG A 132 17.84 -7.07 -11.64
CA ARG A 132 18.15 -6.35 -10.40
C ARG A 132 18.39 -4.90 -10.75
N SER A 133 17.79 -3.99 -9.97
CA SER A 133 18.14 -2.59 -10.08
C SER A 133 19.43 -2.31 -9.30
N GLU A 134 20.20 -1.32 -9.74
CA GLU A 134 21.32 -0.83 -8.94
C GLU A 134 20.80 -0.17 -7.66
N ARG A 135 21.66 -0.14 -6.63
CA ARG A 135 21.33 0.54 -5.38
C ARG A 135 21.24 2.04 -5.63
N ALA A 136 20.05 2.59 -5.42
CA ALA A 136 19.83 4.02 -5.54
C ALA A 136 20.70 4.79 -4.52
N PRO A 137 21.26 5.94 -4.91
CA PRO A 137 22.01 6.79 -4.00
C PRO A 137 21.11 7.31 -2.87
N LEU A 138 21.71 7.61 -1.72
CA LEU A 138 20.97 8.09 -0.54
C LEU A 138 20.14 9.35 -0.83
N LYS A 139 20.61 10.19 -1.76
CA LYS A 139 19.88 11.37 -2.25
C LYS A 139 18.52 10.99 -2.83
N ASP A 140 18.45 9.95 -3.66
CA ASP A 140 17.22 9.52 -4.31
C ASP A 140 16.26 8.88 -3.32
N LEU A 141 16.79 8.19 -2.31
CA LEU A 141 15.99 7.68 -1.19
C LEU A 141 15.31 8.83 -0.43
N VAL A 142 16.05 9.88 -0.07
CA VAL A 142 15.50 11.05 0.64
C VAL A 142 14.48 11.78 -0.23
N VAL A 143 14.75 11.95 -1.53
CA VAL A 143 13.82 12.60 -2.46
C VAL A 143 12.54 11.79 -2.60
N SER A 144 12.65 10.46 -2.77
CA SER A 144 11.49 9.58 -2.90
C SER A 144 10.68 9.53 -1.60
N PHE A 145 11.35 9.46 -0.45
CA PHE A 145 10.70 9.55 0.86
C PHE A 145 9.95 10.88 1.03
N ARG A 146 10.54 12.02 0.66
CA ARG A 146 9.85 13.33 0.72
C ARG A 146 8.63 13.41 -0.20
N LYS A 147 8.65 12.72 -1.35
CA LYS A 147 7.49 12.65 -2.24
C LYS A 147 6.38 11.77 -1.65
N ALA A 148 6.76 10.65 -1.02
CA ALA A 148 5.83 9.70 -0.41
C ALA A 148 5.40 10.09 1.01
N SER A 149 6.11 10.99 1.71
CA SER A 149 5.90 11.26 3.14
C SER A 149 4.49 11.72 3.47
N LEU A 150 3.92 12.60 2.63
CA LEU A 150 2.53 13.04 2.78
C LEU A 150 1.55 11.89 2.53
N SER A 151 1.82 11.04 1.54
CA SER A 151 1.00 9.84 1.27
C SER A 151 1.04 8.88 2.47
N LEU A 152 2.23 8.60 3.00
CA LEU A 152 2.46 7.79 4.21
C LEU A 152 1.81 8.41 5.46
N GLY A 153 1.70 9.74 5.50
CA GLY A 153 1.03 10.49 6.55
C GLY A 153 -0.41 10.02 6.79
N THR A 154 -1.09 9.52 5.75
CA THR A 154 -2.44 8.95 5.88
C THR A 154 -2.48 7.80 6.88
N VAL A 155 -1.50 6.87 6.80
CA VAL A 155 -1.39 5.73 7.72
C VAL A 155 -1.15 6.22 9.15
N VAL A 156 -0.28 7.21 9.31
CA VAL A 156 0.05 7.79 10.62
C VAL A 156 -1.17 8.48 11.24
N ILE A 157 -1.96 9.21 10.45
CA ILE A 157 -3.18 9.87 10.91
C ILE A 157 -4.21 8.84 11.39
N ILE A 158 -4.41 7.76 10.62
CA ILE A 158 -5.38 6.71 10.98
C ILE A 158 -4.93 5.96 12.24
N ILE A 159 -3.73 5.40 12.22
CA ILE A 159 -3.22 4.58 13.32
C ILE A 159 -3.01 5.44 14.57
N GLY A 160 -2.36 6.60 14.43
CA GLY A 160 -2.10 7.51 15.54
C GLY A 160 -3.38 8.08 16.15
N GLY A 161 -4.36 8.42 15.31
CA GLY A 161 -5.66 8.91 15.79
C GLY A 161 -6.46 7.86 16.56
N ILE A 162 -6.48 6.61 16.06
CA ILE A 162 -7.21 5.50 16.71
C ILE A 162 -6.51 5.04 17.98
N LEU A 163 -5.19 4.77 17.92
CA LEU A 163 -4.44 4.30 19.08
C LEU A 163 -4.27 5.38 20.15
N GLY A 164 -4.22 6.65 19.74
CA GLY A 164 -4.21 7.80 20.66
C GLY A 164 -5.59 8.11 21.27
N GLY A 165 -6.65 7.41 20.88
CA GLY A 165 -8.01 7.64 21.38
C GLY A 165 -8.64 8.97 20.93
N ILE A 166 -8.06 9.61 19.90
CA ILE A 166 -8.54 10.88 19.35
C ILE A 166 -9.78 10.64 18.48
N PHE A 167 -9.77 9.55 17.71
CA PHE A 167 -10.84 9.19 16.78
C PHE A 167 -11.25 7.72 16.96
N THR A 168 -12.53 7.45 16.75
CA THR A 168 -13.02 6.11 16.45
C THR A 168 -12.59 5.68 15.03
N PRO A 169 -12.63 4.38 14.70
CA PRO A 169 -12.30 3.93 13.34
C PRO A 169 -13.14 4.59 12.23
N THR A 170 -14.40 4.89 12.51
CA THR A 170 -15.31 5.57 11.58
C THR A 170 -14.89 7.02 11.35
N GLU A 171 -14.60 7.76 12.42
CA GLU A 171 -14.11 9.15 12.34
C GLU A 171 -12.75 9.22 11.65
N ALA A 172 -11.84 8.28 11.97
CA ALA A 172 -10.53 8.21 11.33
C ALA A 172 -10.64 8.00 9.82
N SER A 173 -11.63 7.24 9.34
CA SER A 173 -11.90 7.04 7.92
C SER A 173 -12.34 8.35 7.24
N VAL A 174 -13.19 9.14 7.89
CA VAL A 174 -13.61 10.46 7.37
C VAL A 174 -12.41 11.40 7.25
N VAL A 175 -11.57 11.47 8.30
CA VAL A 175 -10.35 12.28 8.31
C VAL A 175 -9.39 11.83 7.21
N ALA A 176 -9.21 10.52 7.02
CA ALA A 176 -8.36 9.97 5.96
C ALA A 176 -8.86 10.34 4.56
N VAL A 177 -10.17 10.29 4.31
CA VAL A 177 -10.76 10.69 3.02
C VAL A 177 -10.55 12.18 2.77
N LEU A 178 -10.81 13.04 3.77
CA LEU A 178 -10.59 14.47 3.66
C LEU A 178 -9.12 14.80 3.41
N TYR A 179 -8.21 14.13 4.12
CA TYR A 179 -6.77 14.27 3.92
C TYR A 179 -6.35 13.83 2.52
N ALA A 180 -6.85 12.69 2.03
CA ALA A 180 -6.56 12.21 0.68
C ALA A 180 -7.10 13.17 -0.40
N LEU A 181 -8.30 13.73 -0.23
CA LEU A 181 -8.84 14.75 -1.14
C LEU A 181 -7.96 16.01 -1.13
N PHE A 182 -7.58 16.49 0.06
CA PHE A 182 -6.68 17.65 0.20
C PHE A 182 -5.34 17.40 -0.51
N LEU A 183 -4.70 16.26 -0.27
CA LEU A 183 -3.45 15.92 -0.93
C LEU A 183 -3.60 15.87 -2.45
N THR A 184 -4.62 15.18 -2.95
CA THR A 184 -4.77 14.95 -4.40
C THR A 184 -5.22 16.20 -5.17
N MET A 185 -6.03 17.08 -4.56
CA MET A 185 -6.56 18.27 -5.22
C MET A 185 -5.72 19.52 -4.99
N VAL A 186 -5.18 19.71 -3.78
CA VAL A 186 -4.51 20.96 -3.40
C VAL A 186 -2.99 20.83 -3.48
N VAL A 187 -2.43 19.76 -2.93
CA VAL A 187 -0.97 19.58 -2.83
C VAL A 187 -0.39 19.03 -4.13
N TYR A 188 -0.88 17.88 -4.58
CA TYR A 188 -0.43 17.24 -5.81
C TYR A 188 -1.10 17.81 -7.05
N ARG A 189 -2.29 18.39 -6.90
CA ARG A 189 -3.08 19.01 -8.00
C ARG A 189 -3.31 18.08 -9.18
N GLU A 190 -3.47 16.79 -8.89
CA GLU A 190 -3.67 15.75 -9.90
C GLU A 190 -5.16 15.51 -10.20
N VAL A 191 -6.06 15.91 -9.29
CA VAL A 191 -7.51 15.78 -9.44
C VAL A 191 -8.17 17.15 -9.33
N LYS A 192 -9.01 17.52 -10.30
CA LYS A 192 -9.83 18.74 -10.27
C LYS A 192 -11.23 18.42 -9.72
N LEU A 193 -11.94 19.43 -9.22
CA LEU A 193 -13.30 19.27 -8.69
C LEU A 193 -14.25 18.59 -9.72
N LYS A 194 -14.08 18.93 -11.00
CA LYS A 194 -14.85 18.36 -12.11
C LYS A 194 -14.58 16.87 -12.37
N ASP A 195 -13.46 16.34 -11.88
CA ASP A 195 -13.09 14.94 -12.06
C ASP A 195 -13.71 14.05 -10.97
N LEU A 196 -14.20 14.65 -9.87
CA LEU A 196 -14.77 13.92 -8.72
C LEU A 196 -15.95 13.01 -9.10
N PRO A 197 -16.95 13.44 -9.90
CA PRO A 197 -18.05 12.54 -10.29
C PRO A 197 -17.54 11.29 -11.00
N GLY A 198 -16.51 11.44 -11.86
CA GLY A 198 -15.90 10.31 -12.55
C GLY A 198 -15.10 9.39 -11.61
N VAL A 199 -14.43 9.96 -10.60
CA VAL A 199 -13.72 9.18 -9.58
C VAL A 199 -14.71 8.37 -8.73
N PHE A 200 -15.81 8.97 -8.29
CA PHE A 200 -16.85 8.27 -7.54
C PHE A 200 -17.50 7.17 -8.37
N TRP A 201 -17.83 7.45 -9.64
CA TRP A 201 -18.44 6.46 -10.52
C TRP A 201 -17.54 5.24 -10.74
N ARG A 202 -16.23 5.44 -10.96
CA ARG A 202 -15.28 4.33 -11.08
C ARG A 202 -15.23 3.50 -9.80
N THR A 203 -15.16 4.18 -8.65
CA THR A 203 -15.11 3.52 -7.34
C THR A 203 -16.38 2.72 -7.03
N LEU A 204 -17.56 3.15 -7.52
CA LEU A 204 -18.81 2.41 -7.36
C LEU A 204 -18.93 1.21 -8.32
N LYS A 205 -18.21 1.24 -9.43
CA LYS A 205 -18.22 0.19 -10.46
C LYS A 205 -17.25 -0.94 -10.14
N ASP A 206 -16.12 -0.60 -9.53
CA ASP A 206 -15.05 -1.52 -9.11
C ASP A 206 -15.42 -2.26 -7.81
#